data_AF-A0A1Q3TI43-F1
#
_entry.id   AF-A0A1Q3TI43-F1
#
_cell.length_a   1.000
_cell.length_b   1.000
_cell.length_c   1.000
_cell.angle_alpha   90.00
_cell.angle_beta   90.00
_cell.angle_gamma   90.00
#
_symmetry.space_group_name_H-M   'P 1'
#
loop_
_entity.id
_entity.type
_entity.pdbx_description
1 polymer ?
#
loop_
_entity_poly.entity_id
_entity_poly.type
_entity_poly.pdbx_seq_one_letter_code
_entity_poly.pdbx_strand_id
1 'polypeptide(L)'
;MKHILISLILLSNLSSTWGQDSIAHYIDQLNCESIFLKINYGTELRLTRDAEAIVACLDHKITRKLVKELSNEHKTAVIHAILTKKFEPEKYSYKAESIQQGDSVVAIIYQCNGLSWRYDLQQKTCAPKPEDINRIKQYWETQLPVYLRMDKSKRKHRSTKT
;
A
#
# COMPACT_ATOMS: atom_id res chain seq x y z
N MET A 1 -32.73 38.95 -14.97
CA MET A 1 -31.73 38.73 -16.05
C MET A 1 -30.36 39.21 -15.60
N LYS A 2 -29.44 38.27 -15.38
CA LYS A 2 -28.01 38.31 -15.80
C LYS A 2 -27.35 37.04 -15.26
N HIS A 3 -27.05 36.15 -16.19
CA HIS A 3 -26.16 35.01 -16.01
C HIS A 3 -24.72 35.49 -15.76
N ILE A 4 -23.91 34.66 -15.09
CA ILE A 4 -22.56 34.18 -15.46
C ILE A 4 -22.02 33.48 -14.18
N LEU A 5 -22.11 32.15 -14.06
CA LEU A 5 -21.24 31.09 -14.60
C LEU A 5 -19.79 31.14 -14.06
N ILE A 6 -19.38 29.96 -13.58
CA ILE A 6 -18.00 29.43 -13.51
C ILE A 6 -17.21 29.80 -12.25
N SER A 7 -17.34 28.98 -11.21
CA SER A 7 -16.15 28.51 -10.51
C SER A 7 -15.89 27.08 -10.96
N LEU A 8 -15.11 26.98 -12.05
CA LEU A 8 -14.51 25.74 -12.51
C LEU A 8 -13.64 25.25 -11.35
N ILE A 9 -14.08 24.19 -10.65
CA ILE A 9 -13.20 23.44 -9.75
C ILE A 9 -12.21 22.74 -10.67
N LEU A 10 -11.12 23.46 -10.98
CA LEU A 10 -9.88 22.90 -11.48
C LEU A 10 -9.34 22.00 -10.36
N LEU A 11 -9.86 20.77 -10.29
CA LEU A 11 -9.08 19.60 -9.90
C LEU A 11 -8.04 19.41 -11.00
N SER A 12 -7.11 20.35 -11.10
CA SER A 12 -5.86 20.13 -11.79
C SER A 12 -5.21 18.97 -11.08
N ASN A 13 -5.18 17.86 -11.80
CA ASN A 13 -4.40 16.68 -11.51
C ASN A 13 -3.02 17.12 -11.01
N LEU A 14 -2.83 17.17 -9.69
CA LEU A 14 -1.52 17.04 -9.07
C LEU A 14 -1.06 15.59 -9.27
N SER A 15 -0.91 15.20 -10.54
CA SER A 15 0.11 14.28 -10.95
C SER A 15 1.41 14.98 -10.60
N SER A 16 1.79 14.89 -9.33
CA SER A 16 3.16 15.13 -8.92
C SER A 16 3.98 14.17 -9.77
N THR A 17 4.67 14.72 -10.77
CA THR A 17 5.60 13.97 -11.60
C THR A 17 6.82 13.74 -10.72
N TRP A 18 6.71 12.79 -9.80
CA TRP A 18 7.85 12.30 -9.04
C TRP A 18 8.82 11.67 -10.04
N GLY A 19 10.06 12.15 -10.09
CA GLY A 19 11.11 11.48 -10.84
C GLY A 19 11.27 10.04 -10.35
N GLN A 20 11.67 9.11 -11.25
CA GLN A 20 11.86 7.70 -10.85
C GLN A 20 12.85 7.55 -9.68
N ASP A 21 13.84 8.43 -9.58
CA ASP A 21 14.83 8.45 -8.49
C ASP A 21 14.19 8.78 -7.14
N SER A 22 13.14 9.61 -7.15
CA SER A 22 12.39 9.96 -5.94
C SER A 22 11.55 8.79 -5.45
N ILE A 23 10.89 8.03 -6.34
CA ILE A 23 10.13 6.84 -5.96
C ILE A 23 11.05 5.73 -5.44
N ALA A 24 12.21 5.54 -6.07
CA ALA A 24 13.20 4.57 -5.61
C ALA A 24 13.64 4.85 -4.16
N HIS A 25 13.88 6.13 -3.84
CA HIS A 25 14.19 6.60 -2.49
C HIS A 25 13.08 6.28 -1.49
N TYR A 26 11.81 6.54 -1.84
CA TYR A 26 10.69 6.23 -0.93
C TYR A 26 10.51 4.73 -0.68
N ILE A 27 10.73 3.89 -1.68
CA ILE A 27 10.72 2.42 -1.49
C ILE A 27 11.82 1.99 -0.50
N ASP A 28 12.97 2.64 -0.55
CA ASP A 28 14.09 2.30 0.33
C ASP A 28 13.79 2.70 1.78
N GLN A 29 13.02 3.78 1.98
CA GLN A 29 12.56 4.25 3.30
C GLN A 29 11.31 3.55 3.85
N LEU A 30 10.62 2.73 3.04
CA LEU A 30 9.45 2.00 3.53
C LEU A 30 9.81 1.18 4.77
N ASN A 31 8.94 1.25 5.77
CA ASN A 31 9.08 0.56 7.03
C ASN A 31 7.70 0.32 7.67
N CYS A 32 7.68 -0.21 8.88
CA CYS A 32 6.47 -0.48 9.64
C CYS A 32 5.61 0.74 9.97
N GLU A 33 6.22 1.90 10.19
CA GLU A 33 5.49 3.15 10.45
C GLU A 33 4.86 3.73 9.17
N SER A 34 5.18 3.17 8.01
CA SER A 34 4.55 3.53 6.72
C SER A 34 3.11 3.02 6.59
N ILE A 35 2.61 2.27 7.59
CA ILE A 35 1.23 1.82 7.71
C ILE A 35 0.75 2.01 9.15
N PHE A 36 -0.46 2.52 9.34
CA PHE A 36 -0.97 2.86 10.67
C PHE A 36 -2.50 2.74 10.74
N LEU A 37 -3.04 2.63 11.96
CA LEU A 37 -4.47 2.74 12.17
C LEU A 37 -4.90 4.20 12.28
N LYS A 38 -5.90 4.55 11.48
CA LYS A 38 -6.67 5.76 11.68
C LYS A 38 -7.94 5.40 12.42
N ILE A 39 -8.10 5.94 13.62
CA ILE A 39 -9.26 5.71 14.49
C ILE A 39 -10.13 6.97 14.44
N ASN A 40 -11.12 6.99 13.54
CA ASN A 40 -12.16 8.03 13.45
C ASN A 40 -13.55 7.38 13.67
N TYR A 41 -14.60 7.86 12.99
CA TYR A 41 -15.94 7.25 12.93
C TYR A 41 -15.99 5.83 12.32
N GLY A 42 -14.84 5.36 11.81
CA GLY A 42 -14.51 3.99 11.50
C GLY A 42 -13.02 3.80 11.79
N THR A 43 -12.60 2.58 12.13
CA THR A 43 -11.18 2.26 12.18
C THR A 43 -10.76 1.85 10.77
N GLU A 44 -9.60 2.31 10.31
CA GLU A 44 -9.06 2.01 8.98
C GLU A 44 -7.55 1.85 9.00
N LEU A 45 -7.03 0.84 8.30
CA LEU A 45 -5.59 0.70 8.05
C LEU A 45 -5.17 1.62 6.88
N ARG A 46 -4.41 2.65 7.21
CA ARG A 46 -3.98 3.70 6.28
C ARG A 46 -2.48 3.60 6.01
N LEU A 47 -2.11 3.97 4.80
CA LEU A 47 -0.71 4.15 4.41
C LEU A 47 -0.32 5.60 4.69
N THR A 48 0.96 5.83 4.97
CA THR A 48 1.52 7.20 5.01
C THR A 48 1.42 7.86 3.64
N ARG A 49 1.57 9.19 3.60
CA ARG A 49 1.50 9.96 2.35
C ARG A 49 2.46 9.41 1.29
N ASP A 50 3.68 9.06 1.68
CA ASP A 50 4.71 8.57 0.76
C ASP A 50 4.36 7.17 0.24
N ALA A 51 3.86 6.29 1.11
CA ALA A 51 3.37 4.97 0.69
C ALA A 51 2.13 5.06 -0.21
N GLU A 52 1.20 5.99 0.03
CA GLU A 52 0.08 6.27 -0.90
C GLU A 52 0.57 6.80 -2.26
N ALA A 53 1.61 7.64 -2.26
CA ALA A 53 2.22 8.14 -3.50
C ALA A 53 2.80 6.98 -4.33
N ILE A 54 3.44 6.00 -3.67
CA ILE A 54 3.90 4.77 -4.33
C ILE A 54 2.71 4.05 -4.99
N VAL A 55 1.58 3.84 -4.28
CA VAL A 55 0.38 3.17 -4.83
C VAL A 55 -0.11 3.86 -6.12
N ALA A 56 -0.13 5.19 -6.13
CA ALA A 56 -0.54 5.98 -7.29
C ALA A 56 0.42 5.80 -8.48
N CYS A 57 1.72 5.72 -8.22
CA CYS A 57 2.77 5.62 -9.24
C CYS A 57 3.16 4.18 -9.61
N LEU A 58 2.49 3.14 -9.07
CA LEU A 58 2.82 1.75 -9.36
C LEU A 58 2.79 1.44 -10.87
N ASP A 59 3.97 1.13 -11.40
CA ASP A 59 4.19 0.58 -12.74
C ASP A 59 4.91 -0.77 -12.67
N HIS A 60 5.17 -1.38 -13.82
CA HIS A 60 5.81 -2.70 -13.88
C HIS A 60 7.19 -2.74 -13.21
N LYS A 61 7.96 -1.65 -13.27
CA LYS A 61 9.33 -1.57 -12.72
C LYS A 61 9.28 -1.43 -11.21
N ILE A 62 8.46 -0.50 -10.72
CA ILE A 62 8.26 -0.23 -9.28
C ILE A 62 7.67 -1.46 -8.60
N THR A 63 6.64 -2.09 -9.18
CA THR A 63 6.02 -3.28 -8.60
C THR A 63 7.02 -4.44 -8.48
N ARG A 64 7.88 -4.65 -9.48
CA ARG A 64 8.94 -5.66 -9.38
C ARG A 64 9.98 -5.32 -8.31
N LYS A 65 10.33 -4.04 -8.13
CA LYS A 65 11.25 -3.61 -7.06
C LYS A 65 10.62 -3.92 -5.69
N LEU A 66 9.35 -3.58 -5.49
CA LEU A 66 8.62 -3.89 -4.26
C LEU A 66 8.56 -5.40 -3.96
N VAL A 67 8.26 -6.24 -4.95
CA VAL A 67 8.21 -7.71 -4.73
C VAL A 67 9.57 -8.28 -4.31
N LYS A 68 10.69 -7.74 -4.83
CA LYS A 68 12.03 -8.16 -4.39
C LYS A 68 12.32 -7.81 -2.93
N GLU A 69 11.77 -6.70 -2.45
CA GLU A 69 11.91 -6.24 -1.08
C GLU A 69 10.98 -6.98 -0.09
N LEU A 70 10.09 -7.87 -0.56
CA LEU A 70 9.24 -8.68 0.33
C LEU A 70 10.02 -9.66 1.21
N SER A 71 11.29 -9.95 0.91
CA SER A 71 12.14 -10.74 1.81
C SER A 71 12.66 -9.92 3.01
N ASN A 72 12.44 -8.60 3.04
CA ASN A 72 12.78 -7.75 4.17
C ASN A 72 11.61 -7.71 5.17
N GLU A 73 11.82 -8.24 6.36
CA GLU A 73 10.79 -8.33 7.41
C GLU A 73 10.22 -6.97 7.82
N HIS A 74 11.04 -5.91 7.80
CA HIS A 74 10.61 -4.55 8.16
C HIS A 74 9.75 -3.88 7.09
N LYS A 75 9.78 -4.40 5.86
CA LYS A 75 9.03 -3.84 4.72
C LYS A 75 7.85 -4.70 4.29
N THR A 76 7.87 -5.99 4.61
CA THR A 76 6.90 -6.97 4.10
C THR A 76 5.45 -6.52 4.30
N ALA A 77 5.11 -6.08 5.51
CA ALA A 77 3.76 -5.67 5.85
C ALA A 77 3.28 -4.47 5.00
N VAL A 78 4.06 -3.41 4.93
CA VAL A 78 3.69 -2.22 4.15
C VAL A 78 3.68 -2.50 2.65
N ILE A 79 4.65 -3.26 2.14
CA ILE A 79 4.68 -3.64 0.72
C ILE A 79 3.44 -4.46 0.38
N HIS A 80 3.08 -5.44 1.22
CA HIS A 80 1.89 -6.25 1.01
C HIS A 80 0.61 -5.40 0.99
N ALA A 81 0.51 -4.41 1.88
CA ALA A 81 -0.60 -3.48 1.90
C ALA A 81 -0.66 -2.61 0.63
N ILE A 82 0.47 -2.05 0.19
CA ILE A 82 0.59 -1.27 -1.07
C ILE A 82 0.10 -2.11 -2.26
N LEU A 83 0.58 -3.35 -2.38
CA LEU A 83 0.24 -4.23 -3.50
C LEU A 83 -1.24 -4.65 -3.45
N THR A 84 -1.75 -5.01 -2.27
CA THR A 84 -3.16 -5.37 -2.08
C THR A 84 -4.06 -4.18 -2.45
N LYS A 85 -3.76 -2.98 -1.94
CA LYS A 85 -4.54 -1.78 -2.22
C LYS A 85 -4.62 -1.46 -3.71
N LYS A 86 -3.56 -1.74 -4.46
CA LYS A 86 -3.51 -1.50 -5.91
C LYS A 86 -4.24 -2.54 -6.73
N PHE A 87 -3.96 -3.81 -6.48
CA PHE A 87 -4.33 -4.91 -7.37
C PHE A 87 -5.55 -5.69 -6.91
N GLU A 88 -5.85 -5.65 -5.61
CA GLU A 88 -6.96 -6.35 -4.97
C GLU A 88 -7.67 -5.42 -3.95
N PRO A 89 -8.13 -4.23 -4.37
CA PRO A 89 -8.72 -3.26 -3.45
C PRO A 89 -9.93 -3.82 -2.69
N GLU A 90 -10.66 -4.77 -3.27
CA GLU A 90 -11.76 -5.48 -2.62
C GLU A 90 -11.30 -6.39 -1.47
N LYS A 91 -10.04 -6.83 -1.49
CA LYS A 91 -9.40 -7.61 -0.42
C LYS A 91 -8.61 -6.74 0.54
N TYR A 92 -8.51 -5.43 0.28
CA TYR A 92 -7.90 -4.45 1.17
C TYR A 92 -8.82 -4.16 2.38
N SER A 93 -9.11 -5.22 3.12
CA SER A 93 -9.75 -5.18 4.43
C SER A 93 -8.68 -5.42 5.48
N TYR A 94 -8.91 -4.90 6.68
CA TYR A 94 -7.99 -5.10 7.79
C TYR A 94 -8.74 -5.48 9.06
N LYS A 95 -8.02 -6.16 9.95
CA LYS A 95 -8.41 -6.37 11.35
C LYS A 95 -7.26 -5.92 12.23
N ALA A 96 -7.58 -5.39 13.40
CA ALA A 96 -6.60 -5.01 14.39
C ALA A 96 -7.05 -5.45 15.77
N GLU A 97 -6.13 -6.02 16.54
CA GLU A 97 -6.34 -6.44 17.92
C GLU A 97 -5.24 -5.83 18.80
N SER A 98 -5.65 -5.11 19.84
CA SER A 98 -4.72 -4.50 20.79
C SER A 98 -4.28 -5.52 21.84
N ILE A 99 -2.98 -5.61 22.08
CA ILE A 99 -2.38 -6.43 23.14
C ILE A 99 -2.10 -5.53 24.33
N GLN A 100 -2.71 -5.88 25.47
CA GLN A 100 -2.58 -5.14 26.74
C GLN A 100 -1.50 -5.75 27.63
N GLN A 101 -0.80 -4.91 28.38
CA GLN A 101 0.03 -5.29 29.52
C GLN A 101 -0.30 -4.35 30.68
N GLY A 102 -1.07 -4.86 31.66
CA GLY A 102 -1.72 -4.02 32.66
C GLY A 102 -2.71 -3.07 31.98
N ASP A 103 -2.61 -1.77 32.30
CA ASP A 103 -3.49 -0.72 31.76
C ASP A 103 -2.97 -0.09 30.46
N SER A 104 -1.92 -0.64 29.86
CA SER A 104 -1.26 -0.07 28.68
C SER A 104 -1.32 -1.01 27.48
N VAL A 105 -1.65 -0.44 26.31
CA VAL A 105 -1.50 -1.16 25.03
C VAL A 105 -0.01 -1.20 24.69
N VAL A 106 0.55 -2.40 24.53
CA VAL A 106 1.97 -2.61 24.25
C VAL A 106 2.24 -3.05 22.82
N ALA A 107 1.26 -3.65 22.16
CA ALA A 107 1.37 -4.05 20.77
C ALA A 107 0.00 -4.08 20.09
N ILE A 108 0.03 -4.12 18.77
CA ILE A 108 -1.17 -4.29 17.94
C ILE A 108 -0.91 -5.45 16.98
N ILE A 109 -1.81 -6.42 16.93
CA ILE A 109 -1.82 -7.46 15.90
C ILE A 109 -2.63 -6.94 14.72
N TYR A 110 -1.96 -6.77 13.60
CA TYR A 110 -2.56 -6.39 12.34
C TYR A 110 -2.82 -7.59 11.47
N GLN A 111 -3.92 -7.54 10.71
CA GLN A 111 -4.20 -8.47 9.64
C GLN A 111 -4.60 -7.71 8.37
N CYS A 112 -4.03 -8.07 7.23
CA CYS A 112 -4.40 -7.55 5.92
C CYS A 112 -4.23 -8.66 4.87
N ASN A 113 -5.28 -8.96 4.11
CA ASN A 113 -5.28 -9.93 3.00
C ASN A 113 -4.49 -11.22 3.27
N GLY A 114 -4.73 -11.83 4.44
CA GLY A 114 -4.11 -13.09 4.84
C GLY A 114 -2.70 -12.98 5.43
N LEU A 115 -2.08 -11.80 5.52
CA LEU A 115 -0.89 -11.57 6.34
C LEU A 115 -1.29 -11.10 7.74
N SER A 116 -0.72 -11.69 8.78
CA SER A 116 -0.83 -11.21 10.16
C SER A 116 0.55 -10.80 10.68
N TRP A 117 0.66 -9.67 11.37
CA TRP A 117 1.92 -9.23 11.97
C TRP A 117 1.68 -8.50 13.28
N ARG A 118 2.63 -8.65 14.22
CA ARG A 118 2.65 -7.86 15.44
C ARG A 118 3.40 -6.57 15.19
N TYR A 119 2.81 -5.44 15.58
CA TYR A 119 3.48 -4.15 15.70
C TYR A 119 3.74 -3.85 17.17
N ASP A 120 5.02 -3.71 17.53
CA ASP A 120 5.43 -3.35 18.88
C ASP A 120 5.40 -1.83 19.04
N LEU A 121 4.62 -1.32 19.99
CA LEU A 121 4.43 0.13 20.16
C LEU A 121 5.64 0.82 20.77
N GLN A 122 6.45 0.11 21.55
CA GLN A 122 7.65 0.67 22.19
C GLN A 122 8.83 0.67 21.24
N GLN A 123 9.04 -0.45 20.53
CA GLN A 123 10.17 -0.61 19.62
C GLN A 123 9.89 -0.07 18.21
N LYS A 124 8.62 0.20 17.88
CA LYS A 124 8.17 0.63 16.54
C LYS A 124 8.56 -0.35 15.43
N THR A 125 8.61 -1.63 15.76
CA THR A 125 8.99 -2.72 14.85
C THR A 125 7.78 -3.57 14.48
N CYS A 126 7.81 -4.17 13.30
CA CYS A 126 6.92 -5.28 12.96
C CYS A 126 7.69 -6.59 13.04
N ALA A 127 6.98 -7.62 13.47
CA ALA A 127 7.43 -9.00 13.37
C ALA A 127 6.37 -9.83 12.62
N PRO A 128 6.34 -9.80 11.27
CA PRO A 128 5.69 -10.84 10.50
C PRO A 128 6.43 -12.15 10.73
N LYS A 129 5.72 -13.28 10.79
CA LYS A 129 6.39 -14.58 10.93
C LYS A 129 7.18 -14.92 9.66
N PRO A 130 8.37 -15.54 9.76
CA PRO A 130 9.15 -15.93 8.58
C PRO A 130 8.37 -16.81 7.58
N GLU A 131 7.51 -17.72 8.06
CA GLU A 131 6.64 -18.50 7.17
C GLU A 131 5.67 -17.65 6.36
N ASP A 132 5.14 -16.57 6.96
CA ASP A 132 4.21 -15.66 6.29
C ASP A 132 4.92 -14.78 5.27
N ILE A 133 6.15 -14.36 5.56
CA ILE A 133 6.99 -13.61 4.61
C ILE A 133 7.16 -14.40 3.31
N ASN A 134 7.55 -15.67 3.42
CA ASN A 134 7.75 -16.54 2.26
C ASN A 134 6.45 -16.78 1.49
N ARG A 135 5.34 -17.04 2.21
CA ARG A 135 4.03 -17.25 1.60
C ARG A 135 3.54 -16.01 0.84
N ILE A 136 3.67 -14.82 1.41
CA ILE A 136 3.27 -13.56 0.77
C ILE A 136 4.16 -13.25 -0.44
N LYS A 137 5.46 -13.50 -0.35
CA LYS A 137 6.36 -13.36 -1.50
C LYS A 137 5.94 -14.27 -2.65
N GLN A 138 5.74 -15.56 -2.39
CA GLN A 138 5.31 -16.53 -3.40
C GLN A 138 3.95 -16.15 -4.01
N TYR A 139 3.02 -15.67 -3.18
CA TYR A 139 1.73 -15.17 -3.63
C TYR A 139 1.90 -14.05 -4.66
N TRP A 140 2.66 -13.00 -4.34
CA TRP A 140 2.85 -11.88 -5.26
C TRP A 140 3.67 -12.24 -6.50
N GLU A 141 4.68 -13.09 -6.38
CA GLU A 141 5.43 -13.60 -7.54
C GLU A 141 4.51 -14.35 -8.52
N THR A 142 3.51 -15.06 -8.01
CA THR A 142 2.53 -15.79 -8.82
C THR A 142 1.46 -14.87 -9.43
N GLN A 143 0.92 -13.93 -8.65
CA GLN A 143 -0.17 -13.07 -9.11
C GLN A 143 0.30 -11.90 -9.99
N LEU A 144 1.53 -11.43 -9.80
CA LEU A 144 2.04 -10.25 -10.51
C LEU A 144 1.97 -10.38 -12.04
N PRO A 145 2.39 -11.48 -12.69
CA PRO A 145 2.24 -11.65 -14.13
C PRO A 145 0.79 -11.57 -14.62
N VAL A 146 -0.20 -11.92 -13.79
CA VAL A 146 -1.63 -11.81 -14.13
C VAL A 146 -2.05 -10.35 -14.15
N TYR A 147 -1.79 -9.61 -13.06
CA TYR A 147 -2.16 -8.20 -12.96
C TYR A 147 -1.46 -7.32 -14.00
N LEU A 148 -0.17 -7.55 -14.26
CA LEU A 148 0.60 -6.81 -15.25
C LEU A 148 0.13 -7.07 -16.69
N ARG A 149 -0.51 -8.21 -16.97
CA ARG A 149 -1.15 -8.48 -18.28
C ARG A 149 -2.48 -7.76 -18.42
N MET A 150 -3.29 -7.73 -17.35
CA MET A 150 -4.58 -7.04 -17.34
C MET A 150 -4.45 -5.52 -17.47
N ASP A 151 -3.39 -4.91 -16.95
CA ASP A 151 -3.19 -3.46 -17.11
C ASP A 151 -2.86 -3.08 -18.58
N LYS A 152 -2.09 -3.93 -19.29
CA LYS A 152 -1.77 -3.72 -20.71
C LYS A 152 -3.01 -3.75 -21.62
N SER A 153 -3.96 -4.65 -21.36
CA SER A 153 -5.18 -4.75 -22.18
C SER A 153 -6.08 -3.53 -22.01
N LYS A 154 -6.19 -2.99 -20.79
CA LYS A 154 -6.94 -1.74 -20.51
C LYS A 154 -6.33 -0.52 -21.21
N ARG A 155 -5.00 -0.41 -21.27
CA ARG A 155 -4.31 0.69 -21.96
C ARG A 155 -4.49 0.63 -23.48
N LYS A 156 -4.40 -0.57 -24.09
CA LYS A 156 -4.59 -0.74 -25.54
C LYS A 156 -6.00 -0.35 -26.01
N HIS A 157 -7.02 -0.65 -25.21
CA HIS A 157 -8.41 -0.34 -25.56
C HIS A 157 -8.78 1.15 -25.44
N ARG A 158 -8.04 1.93 -24.63
CA ARG A 158 -8.18 3.40 -24.56
C ARG A 158 -7.53 4.11 -25.76
N SER A 159 -6.46 3.54 -26.32
CA SER A 159 -5.72 4.15 -27.44
C SER A 159 -6.42 4.03 -28.80
N THR A 160 -7.42 3.16 -28.94
CA THR A 160 -8.15 2.92 -30.20
C THR A 160 -9.50 3.65 -30.26
N LYS A 161 -9.80 4.51 -29.28
CA LYS A 161 -11.04 5.30 -29.20
C LYS A 161 -10.80 6.81 -29.40
N THR A 162 -9.68 7.18 -30.02
CA THR A 162 -9.34 8.56 -30.42
C THR A 162 -9.24 8.60 -31.93
#